data_AF-A0A9E2H7S9-F1
#
_entry.id   AF-A0A9E2H7S9-F1
#
_cell.length_a   1.000
_cell.length_b   1.000
_cell.length_c   1.000
_cell.angle_alpha   90.00
_cell.angle_beta   90.00
_cell.angle_gamma   90.00
#
_symmetry.space_group_name_H-M   'P 1'
#
loop_
_entity.id
_entity.type
_entity.pdbx_description
1 polymer ?
#
loop_
_entity_poly.entity_id
_entity_poly.type
_entity_poly.pdbx_seq_one_letter_code
_entity_poly.pdbx_strand_id
1 'polypeptide(L)'
;MKIVLLSIALVMMISGMVLGMMSRKHKSELVRSIPWYNFKFWCNPWRLPDIYTEKGVRMHSLSLSLIMSGVALVVAVKGLPSLF
;
A
#
# COMPACT_ATOMS: atom_id res chain seq x y z
N MET A 1 -19.80 6.24 -15.47
CA MET A 1 -19.37 5.58 -14.19
C MET A 1 -18.00 4.90 -14.26
N LYS A 2 -17.61 4.27 -15.39
CA LYS A 2 -16.39 3.43 -15.49
C LYS A 2 -15.11 4.24 -15.24
N ILE A 3 -15.04 5.42 -15.86
CA ILE A 3 -13.92 6.37 -15.71
C ILE A 3 -13.80 6.85 -14.27
N VAL A 4 -14.92 7.18 -13.61
CA VAL A 4 -14.93 7.64 -12.21
C VAL A 4 -14.39 6.57 -11.26
N LEU A 5 -14.79 5.31 -11.43
CA LEU A 5 -14.30 4.19 -10.62
C LEU A 5 -12.81 3.92 -10.84
N LEU A 6 -12.31 4.06 -12.07
CA LEU A 6 -10.88 3.95 -12.38
C LEU A 6 -10.07 5.11 -11.77
N SER A 7 -10.60 6.33 -11.79
CA SER A 7 -9.98 7.48 -11.13
C SER A 7 -9.90 7.28 -9.63
N ILE A 8 -10.95 6.77 -8.99
CA ILE A 8 -10.96 6.44 -7.55
C ILE A 8 -9.91 5.36 -7.26
N ALA A 9 -9.85 4.31 -8.08
CA ALA A 9 -8.85 3.25 -7.91
C ALA A 9 -7.41 3.78 -8.02
N LEU A 10 -7.15 4.67 -8.98
CA LEU A 10 -5.85 5.32 -9.14
C LEU A 10 -5.48 6.15 -7.90
N VAL A 11 -6.42 6.96 -7.38
CA VAL A 11 -6.21 7.76 -6.17
C VAL A 11 -5.88 6.85 -4.98
N MET A 12 -6.63 5.76 -4.78
CA MET A 12 -6.35 4.81 -3.70
C MET A 12 -4.96 4.19 -3.80
N MET A 13 -4.52 3.83 -5.01
CA MET A 13 -3.18 3.27 -5.22
C MET A 13 -2.08 4.30 -4.95
N ILE A 14 -2.23 5.55 -5.41
CA ILE A 14 -1.26 6.62 -5.16
C ILE A 14 -1.19 6.95 -3.67
N SER A 15 -2.33 7.12 -3.00
CA SER A 15 -2.39 7.35 -1.56
C SER A 15 -1.75 6.21 -0.77
N GLY A 16 -2.00 4.97 -1.19
CA GLY A 16 -1.35 3.79 -0.62
C GLY A 16 0.17 3.83 -0.79
N MET A 17 0.69 4.18 -1.97
CA MET A 17 2.14 4.32 -2.18
C MET A 17 2.76 5.41 -1.29
N VAL A 18 2.10 6.57 -1.16
CA VAL A 18 2.58 7.68 -0.31
C VAL A 18 2.61 7.28 1.15
N LEU A 19 1.56 6.62 1.66
CA LEU A 19 1.51 6.07 3.02
C LEU A 19 2.62 5.03 3.24
N GLY A 20 2.89 4.20 2.23
CA GLY A 20 3.98 3.23 2.25
C GLY A 20 5.34 3.90 2.38
N MET A 21 5.57 5.03 1.70
CA MET A 21 6.79 5.82 1.86
C MET A 21 6.88 6.49 3.23
N MET A 22 5.77 7.05 3.74
CA MET A 22 5.74 7.72 5.06
C MET A 22 5.90 6.73 6.22
N SER A 23 5.41 5.50 6.08
CA SER A 23 5.62 4.43 7.07
C SER A 23 7.11 4.19 7.34
N ARG A 24 7.96 4.41 6.33
CA ARG A 24 9.40 4.19 6.41
C ARG A 24 10.18 5.28 7.13
N LYS A 25 9.54 6.42 7.42
CA LYS A 25 10.09 7.43 8.34
C LYS A 25 9.99 7.01 9.80
N HIS A 26 9.16 6.00 10.08
CA HIS A 26 8.92 5.47 11.41
C HIS A 26 9.66 4.14 11.63
N LYS A 27 10.95 4.10 11.25
CA LYS A 27 11.84 2.95 11.52
C LYS A 27 12.22 2.91 13.00
N SER A 28 12.36 1.72 13.55
CA SER A 28 12.93 1.55 14.89
C SER A 28 14.44 1.87 14.85
N GLU A 29 14.94 2.64 15.80
CA GLU A 29 16.36 3.07 15.87
C GLU A 29 17.34 1.89 15.97
N LEU A 30 16.86 0.72 16.37
CA LEU A 30 17.64 -0.51 16.53
C LEU A 30 17.98 -1.22 15.22
N VAL A 31 17.43 -0.81 14.07
CA VAL A 31 17.58 -1.54 12.80
C VAL A 31 18.38 -0.75 11.76
N ARG A 32 19.53 -1.33 11.39
CA ARG A 32 20.44 -0.89 10.31
C ARG A 32 19.65 -0.53 9.04
N SER A 33 20.02 0.57 8.39
CA SER A 33 19.30 1.14 7.24
C SER A 33 19.01 0.10 6.15
N ILE A 34 17.76 -0.38 6.07
CA ILE A 34 17.35 -1.22 4.94
C ILE A 34 17.44 -0.39 3.66
N PRO A 35 18.11 -0.90 2.61
CA PRO A 35 18.30 -0.19 1.35
C PRO A 35 16.96 0.21 0.73
N TRP A 36 17.00 1.33 0.02
CA TRP A 36 15.85 1.93 -0.64
C TRP A 36 15.10 0.91 -1.50
N TYR A 37 13.78 0.94 -1.38
CA TYR A 37 12.82 0.25 -2.25
C TYR A 37 13.05 -1.25 -2.48
N ASN A 38 13.19 -2.02 -1.40
CA ASN A 38 13.22 -3.47 -1.53
C ASN A 38 11.79 -4.05 -1.53
N PHE A 39 11.28 -4.40 -2.72
CA PHE A 39 9.95 -4.99 -2.94
C PHE A 39 9.70 -6.23 -2.06
N LYS A 40 10.77 -6.99 -1.78
CA LYS A 40 10.74 -8.16 -0.91
C LYS A 40 10.28 -7.86 0.52
N PHE A 41 10.55 -6.66 1.04
CA PHE A 41 10.09 -6.26 2.39
C PHE A 41 8.70 -5.64 2.36
N TRP A 42 8.28 -5.08 1.23
CA TRP A 42 6.90 -4.62 1.04
C TRP A 42 5.94 -5.81 0.98
N CYS A 43 6.32 -6.89 0.30
CA CYS A 43 5.50 -8.10 0.19
C CYS A 43 5.57 -9.04 1.41
N ASN A 44 6.39 -8.74 2.42
CA ASN A 44 6.55 -9.57 3.62
C ASN A 44 6.14 -8.80 4.89
N PRO A 45 4.84 -8.56 5.10
CA PRO A 45 4.34 -7.76 6.22
C PRO A 45 4.69 -8.33 7.60
N TRP A 46 4.94 -9.65 7.66
CA TRP A 46 5.32 -10.38 8.88
C TRP A 46 6.67 -9.95 9.46
N ARG A 47 7.56 -9.35 8.66
CA ARG A 47 8.88 -8.86 9.11
C ARG A 47 8.86 -7.38 9.52
N LEU A 48 7.73 -6.70 9.39
CA LEU A 48 7.59 -5.28 9.73
C LEU A 48 7.76 -4.95 11.22
N PRO A 49 7.26 -5.74 12.20
CA PRO A 49 7.34 -5.36 13.61
C PRO A 49 8.77 -5.33 14.16
N ASP A 50 9.68 -6.09 13.54
CA ASP A 50 11.10 -6.07 13.91
C ASP A 50 11.82 -4.81 13.39
N ILE A 51 11.26 -4.13 12.39
CA ILE A 51 11.93 -3.09 11.59
C ILE A 51 11.34 -1.70 11.83
N TYR A 52 10.04 -1.62 12.08
CA TYR A 52 9.28 -0.39 12.17
C TYR A 52 8.67 -0.24 13.57
N THR A 53 8.49 1.00 14.01
CA THR A 53 7.68 1.27 15.20
C THR A 53 6.22 0.87 14.93
N GLU A 54 5.42 0.68 15.98
CA GLU A 54 4.00 0.33 15.87
C GLU A 54 3.23 1.26 14.91
N LYS A 55 3.56 2.56 14.94
CA LYS A 55 3.03 3.58 14.02
C LYS A 55 3.44 3.34 12.56
N GLY A 56 4.70 2.94 12.32
CA GLY A 56 5.20 2.56 11.01
C GLY A 56 4.52 1.30 10.47
N VAL A 57 4.34 0.27 11.31
CA VAL A 57 3.61 -0.95 10.94
C VAL A 57 2.17 -0.63 10.54
N ARG A 58 1.48 0.20 11.33
CA ARG A 58 0.09 0.62 11.04
C ARG A 58 -0.02 1.38 9.72
N MET A 59 0.89 2.32 9.46
CA MET A 59 0.95 3.05 8.18
C MET A 59 1.25 2.14 6.99
N HIS A 60 2.13 1.15 7.18
CA HIS A 60 2.46 0.17 6.14
C HIS A 60 1.28 -0.77 5.84
N SER A 61 0.57 -1.23 6.88
CA SER A 61 -0.65 -2.01 6.71
C SER A 61 -1.74 -1.23 5.97
N LEU A 62 -1.94 0.05 6.33
CA LEU A 62 -2.90 0.92 5.63
C LEU A 62 -2.51 1.16 4.17
N SER A 63 -1.22 1.33 3.90
CA SER A 63 -0.67 1.41 2.54
C SER A 63 -1.03 0.19 1.70
N LEU A 64 -0.76 -1.02 2.22
CA LEU A 64 -1.09 -2.28 1.56
C LEU A 64 -2.59 -2.42 1.31
N SER A 65 -3.42 -2.14 2.32
CA SER A 65 -4.88 -2.22 2.19
C SER A 65 -5.41 -1.29 1.11
N LEU A 66 -4.90 -0.05 1.02
CA LEU A 66 -5.29 0.91 -0.02
C LEU A 66 -4.87 0.48 -1.42
N ILE A 67 -3.66 -0.04 -1.58
CA ILE A 67 -3.17 -0.56 -2.88
C ILE A 67 -4.01 -1.76 -3.30
N MET A 68 -4.23 -2.73 -2.40
CA MET A 68 -5.02 -3.93 -2.70
C MET A 68 -6.47 -3.59 -3.01
N SER A 69 -7.07 -2.63 -2.29
CA SER A 69 -8.43 -2.17 -2.56
C SER A 69 -8.53 -1.46 -3.92
N GLY A 70 -7.53 -0.63 -4.27
CA GLY A 70 -7.45 0.00 -5.59
C GLY A 70 -7.32 -1.04 -6.71
N VAL A 71 -6.45 -2.03 -6.55
CA VAL A 71 -6.29 -3.14 -7.52
C VAL A 71 -7.59 -3.94 -7.65
N ALA A 72 -8.22 -4.31 -6.54
CA ALA A 72 -9.50 -5.02 -6.54
C ALA A 72 -10.59 -4.22 -7.26
N LEU A 73 -10.63 -2.90 -7.07
CA LEU A 73 -11.56 -2.02 -7.76
C LEU A 73 -11.31 -1.97 -9.28
N VAL A 74 -10.04 -1.91 -9.71
CA VAL A 74 -9.69 -2.01 -11.14
C VAL A 74 -10.14 -3.35 -11.73
N VAL A 75 -9.91 -4.45 -11.01
CA VAL A 75 -10.32 -5.80 -11.44
C VAL A 75 -11.84 -5.90 -11.51
N ALA A 76 -12.57 -5.38 -10.53
CA ALA A 76 -14.03 -5.37 -10.53
C ALA A 76 -14.59 -4.56 -11.71
N VAL A 77 -14.04 -3.38 -11.99
CA VAL A 77 -14.45 -2.53 -13.10
C VAL A 77 -14.16 -3.17 -14.47
N LYS A 78 -13.07 -3.95 -14.59
CA LYS A 78 -12.72 -4.67 -15.81
C LYS A 78 -13.48 -6.00 -15.97
N GLY A 79 -13.76 -6.69 -14.86
CA GLY A 79 -14.39 -8.01 -14.83
C GLY A 79 -15.93 -8.01 -14.87
N LEU A 80 -16.56 -6.88 -14.54
CA LEU A 80 -18.01 -6.66 -14.68
C LEU A 80 -18.28 -5.68 -15.82
N PRO A 81 -18.26 -6.14 -17.09
CA PRO A 81 -18.63 -5.29 -18.21
C PRO A 81 -20.08 -4.78 -18.10
N SER A 82 -20.94 -5.48 -17.34
CA SER A 82 -22.38 -5.25 -17.13
C SER A 82 -22.76 -4.23 -16.06
N LEU A 83 -21.80 -3.54 -15.42
CA LEU A 83 -22.10 -2.35 -14.59
C LEU A 83 -22.44 -1.11 -15.45
N PHE A 84 -22.82 -1.33 -16.72
CA PHE A 84 -23.12 -0.38 -17.78
C PHE A 84 -24.24 -0.91 -18.66
#